data_AF-A0A2P4NXN6-F1
#
_entry.id   AF-A0A2P4NXN6-F1
#
_cell.length_a   1.000
_cell.length_b   1.000
_cell.length_c   1.000
_cell.angle_alpha   90.00
_cell.angle_beta   90.00
_cell.angle_gamma   90.00
#
_symmetry.space_group_name_H-M   'P 1'
#
loop_
_entity.id
_entity.type
_entity.pdbx_description
1 polymer ?
#
loop_
_entity_poly.entity_id
_entity_poly.type
_entity_poly.pdbx_seq_one_letter_code
_entity_poly.pdbx_strand_id
1 'polypeptide(L)'
;MDSFLLEAHKKIVSSEIKQRNKEKKLSKAEQASLNQDQESDTGCSTSEKILEVFNPVTKISAGAPGQNSHRKKGAENIVQLIADGIKDDAQSSDKAIPCDVISIESLNQNSSTDSLLSLAQLFDKADDAEYGAIRANQEEILRWYYYGKEFLTQVSVIVQDGKGKIGEKKAKGIIYDKMLEHLSMLRKQRSEETGLRLPEISRKNLQRKTQKAVKIYIIFEKIISPSIMITITITPMWKKYPWGFQPGAPAKIQLSRGRESCRL
;
A
#
# COMPACT_ATOMS: atom_id res chain seq x y z
N MET A 1 22.14 -15.25 35.43
CA MET A 1 20.71 -15.24 35.03
C MET A 1 20.55 -15.22 33.51
N ASP A 2 21.40 -14.49 32.78
CA ASP A 2 21.22 -14.23 31.32
C ASP A 2 21.45 -15.42 30.38
N SER A 3 22.29 -16.38 30.77
CA SER A 3 22.56 -17.59 29.95
C SER A 3 21.31 -18.45 29.72
N PHE A 4 20.42 -18.52 30.73
CA PHE A 4 19.19 -19.30 30.64
C PHE A 4 18.16 -18.65 29.69
N LEU A 5 18.07 -17.32 29.72
CA LEU A 5 17.19 -16.56 28.83
C LEU A 5 17.67 -16.62 27.37
N LEU A 6 18.99 -16.59 27.16
CA LEU A 6 19.56 -16.69 25.81
C LEU A 6 19.35 -18.08 25.20
N GLU A 7 19.49 -19.14 25.99
CA GLU A 7 19.23 -20.52 25.52
C GLU A 7 17.75 -20.78 25.25
N ALA A 8 16.85 -20.23 26.09
CA ALA A 8 15.40 -20.29 25.84
C ALA A 8 15.04 -19.57 24.53
N HIS A 9 15.56 -18.36 24.31
CA HIS A 9 15.33 -17.61 23.08
C HIS A 9 15.86 -18.34 21.84
N LYS A 10 17.07 -18.92 21.92
CA LYS A 10 17.66 -19.72 20.83
C LYS A 10 16.81 -20.96 20.49
N LYS A 11 16.24 -21.62 21.50
CA LYS A 11 15.33 -22.77 21.29
C LYS A 11 14.03 -22.33 20.63
N ILE A 12 13.43 -21.22 21.08
CA ILE A 12 12.19 -20.67 20.51
C ILE A 12 12.39 -20.32 19.02
N VAL A 13 13.45 -19.56 18.71
CA VAL A 13 13.79 -19.18 17.33
C VAL A 13 14.04 -20.41 16.45
N SER A 14 14.72 -21.44 16.97
CA SER A 14 14.96 -22.69 16.23
C SER A 14 13.66 -23.44 15.93
N SER A 15 12.72 -23.50 16.88
CA SER A 15 11.42 -24.13 16.66
C SER A 15 10.56 -23.38 15.65
N GLU A 16 10.54 -22.04 15.69
CA GLU A 16 9.79 -21.21 14.73
C GLU A 16 10.31 -21.39 13.31
N ILE A 17 11.63 -21.40 13.11
CA ILE A 17 12.24 -21.63 11.79
C ILE A 17 11.87 -23.02 11.24
N LYS A 18 11.90 -24.05 12.10
CA LYS A 18 11.50 -25.41 11.71
C LYS A 18 10.03 -25.49 11.33
N GLN A 19 9.15 -24.81 12.06
CA GLN A 19 7.72 -24.73 11.76
C GLN A 19 7.47 -24.05 10.42
N ARG A 20 8.05 -22.87 10.19
CA ARG A 20 7.92 -22.11 8.93
C ARG A 20 8.40 -22.90 7.72
N ASN A 21 9.46 -23.71 7.88
CA ASN A 21 9.95 -24.59 6.82
C ASN A 21 9.02 -25.77 6.53
N LYS A 22 8.30 -26.30 7.53
CA LYS A 22 7.27 -27.34 7.34
C LYS A 22 6.04 -26.77 6.62
N GLU A 23 5.55 -25.62 7.06
CA GLU A 23 4.42 -24.91 6.43
C GLU A 23 4.72 -24.60 4.96
N LYS A 24 5.93 -24.13 4.64
CA LYS A 24 6.35 -23.85 3.26
C LYS A 24 6.41 -25.11 2.37
N LYS A 25 6.72 -26.27 2.94
CA LYS A 25 6.67 -27.56 2.22
C LYS A 25 5.23 -28.00 1.94
N LEU A 26 4.34 -27.83 2.91
CA LEU A 26 2.92 -28.17 2.77
C LEU A 26 2.21 -27.26 1.75
N SER A 27 2.42 -25.95 1.81
CA SER A 27 1.83 -25.03 0.82
C SER A 27 2.33 -25.28 -0.61
N LYS A 28 3.55 -25.81 -0.79
CA LYS A 28 4.06 -26.20 -2.12
C LYS A 28 3.46 -27.53 -2.60
N ALA A 29 3.15 -28.45 -1.69
CA ALA A 29 2.49 -29.72 -2.00
C ALA A 29 0.99 -29.52 -2.32
N GLU A 30 0.30 -28.63 -1.59
CA GLU A 30 -1.10 -28.26 -1.87
C GLU A 30 -1.25 -27.57 -3.23
N GLN A 31 -0.32 -26.69 -3.59
CA GLN A 31 -0.27 -26.09 -4.93
C GLN A 31 0.03 -27.12 -6.03
N ALA A 32 0.73 -28.22 -5.74
CA ALA A 32 1.00 -29.27 -6.71
C ALA A 32 -0.19 -30.23 -6.88
N SER A 33 -0.91 -30.55 -5.79
CA SER A 33 -2.12 -31.39 -5.84
C SER A 33 -3.29 -30.70 -6.55
N LEU A 34 -3.46 -29.38 -6.35
CA LEU A 34 -4.54 -28.62 -6.99
C LEU A 34 -4.42 -28.56 -8.52
N ASN A 35 -3.23 -28.82 -9.08
CA ASN A 35 -2.98 -28.78 -10.53
C ASN A 35 -3.17 -30.14 -11.23
N GLN A 36 -3.43 -31.24 -10.52
CA GLN A 36 -3.69 -32.55 -11.13
C GLN A 36 -5.17 -32.92 -11.26
N ASP A 37 -6.08 -32.22 -10.57
CA ASP A 37 -7.51 -32.57 -10.54
C ASP A 37 -8.37 -31.81 -11.57
N GLN A 38 -7.77 -31.20 -12.61
CA GLN A 38 -8.52 -30.46 -13.65
C GLN A 38 -8.44 -31.03 -15.06
N GLU A 39 -7.88 -32.22 -15.27
CA GLU A 39 -7.83 -32.84 -16.61
C GLU A 39 -8.36 -34.27 -16.62
N SER A 40 -9.64 -34.42 -16.31
CA SER A 40 -10.45 -35.52 -16.83
C SER A 40 -11.92 -35.15 -16.75
N ASP A 41 -12.57 -35.06 -17.90
CA ASP A 41 -13.77 -35.85 -18.24
C ASP A 41 -14.64 -35.12 -19.27
N THR A 42 -14.46 -35.43 -20.55
CA THR A 42 -15.56 -35.57 -21.52
C THR A 42 -15.07 -36.45 -22.68
N GLY A 43 -15.49 -37.71 -22.69
CA GLY A 43 -15.18 -38.67 -23.76
C GLY A 43 -16.04 -38.49 -25.02
N CYS A 44 -15.52 -38.90 -26.18
CA CYS A 44 -16.15 -39.85 -27.10
C CYS A 44 -15.22 -40.18 -28.32
N SER A 45 -14.65 -41.38 -28.28
CA SER A 45 -14.48 -42.40 -29.35
C SER A 45 -14.30 -42.03 -30.84
N THR A 46 -13.17 -42.45 -31.46
CA THR A 46 -13.00 -43.64 -32.36
C THR A 46 -11.96 -43.44 -33.50
N SER A 47 -11.10 -44.46 -33.65
CA SER A 47 -10.41 -44.96 -34.88
C SER A 47 -8.99 -44.49 -35.32
N GLU A 48 -8.13 -45.51 -35.44
CA GLU A 48 -7.14 -45.82 -36.51
C GLU A 48 -5.71 -45.22 -36.57
N LYS A 49 -4.76 -46.02 -36.05
CA LYS A 49 -3.68 -46.75 -36.77
C LYS A 49 -2.75 -45.99 -37.76
N ILE A 50 -1.43 -45.97 -37.48
CA ILE A 50 -0.31 -46.65 -38.21
C ILE A 50 1.07 -45.99 -37.91
N LEU A 51 2.08 -46.85 -37.79
CA LEU A 51 3.53 -46.63 -37.66
C LEU A 51 4.14 -45.69 -38.72
N GLU A 52 5.20 -44.94 -38.38
CA GLU A 52 6.52 -45.16 -39.02
C GLU A 52 7.69 -44.42 -38.34
N VAL A 53 8.81 -45.14 -38.32
CA VAL A 53 10.17 -44.80 -37.90
C VAL A 53 10.75 -43.72 -38.81
N PHE A 54 11.48 -42.73 -38.27
CA PHE A 54 12.73 -42.23 -38.87
C PHE A 54 13.49 -41.35 -37.86
N ASN A 55 14.65 -41.80 -37.42
CA ASN A 55 15.76 -40.95 -36.97
C ASN A 55 16.85 -41.01 -38.04
N PRO A 56 17.62 -39.92 -38.22
CA PRO A 56 19.06 -40.12 -38.16
C PRO A 56 19.83 -39.04 -37.39
N VAL A 57 20.95 -39.52 -36.85
CA VAL A 57 21.98 -38.88 -36.02
C VAL A 57 22.98 -38.07 -36.86
N THR A 58 23.41 -36.91 -36.35
CA THR A 58 24.75 -36.30 -36.57
C THR A 58 25.13 -35.49 -35.30
N LYS A 59 25.88 -36.05 -34.35
CA LYS A 59 27.35 -35.96 -34.14
C LYS A 59 27.95 -34.55 -33.86
N ILE A 60 28.19 -34.35 -32.55
CA ILE A 60 29.36 -33.77 -31.81
C ILE A 60 29.85 -32.34 -32.07
N SER A 61 29.89 -31.53 -30.99
CA SER A 61 31.16 -31.05 -30.43
C SER A 61 31.01 -30.67 -28.96
N ALA A 62 31.97 -31.10 -28.14
CA ALA A 62 32.07 -30.87 -26.71
C ALA A 62 32.92 -29.62 -26.40
N GLY A 63 32.45 -28.81 -25.45
CA GLY A 63 33.22 -27.77 -24.76
C GLY A 63 32.45 -27.29 -23.53
N ALA A 64 32.94 -27.59 -22.33
CA ALA A 64 32.44 -27.10 -21.03
C ALA A 64 33.25 -25.85 -20.59
N PRO A 65 33.10 -25.23 -19.38
CA PRO A 65 32.00 -25.15 -18.39
C PRO A 65 31.72 -23.70 -17.86
N GLY A 66 30.58 -23.46 -17.19
CA GLY A 66 30.34 -22.31 -16.28
C GLY A 66 29.96 -20.99 -17.00
N GLN A 67 29.08 -20.11 -16.50
CA GLN A 67 28.75 -19.77 -15.12
C GLN A 67 27.27 -19.36 -14.97
N ASN A 68 26.76 -19.67 -13.79
CA ASN A 68 25.51 -19.21 -13.21
C ASN A 68 25.73 -17.84 -12.54
N SER A 69 25.01 -16.79 -12.95
CA SER A 69 24.98 -15.54 -12.17
C SER A 69 23.65 -14.78 -12.30
N HIS A 70 22.53 -15.48 -12.07
CA HIS A 70 21.30 -14.79 -11.65
C HIS A 70 21.36 -14.47 -10.16
N ARG A 71 22.05 -13.38 -9.79
CA ARG A 71 21.79 -12.59 -8.56
C ARG A 71 22.70 -11.36 -8.46
N LYS A 72 22.22 -10.24 -9.02
CA LYS A 72 22.39 -8.85 -8.54
C LYS A 72 21.77 -7.96 -9.61
N LYS A 73 20.55 -7.48 -9.35
CA LYS A 73 19.82 -6.53 -10.19
C LYS A 73 18.93 -5.70 -9.29
N GLY A 74 19.55 -4.88 -8.46
CA GLY A 74 18.84 -4.13 -7.42
C GLY A 74 19.50 -2.82 -7.07
N ALA A 75 20.84 -2.79 -7.02
CA ALA A 75 21.59 -1.56 -6.80
C ALA A 75 21.91 -0.83 -8.12
N GLU A 76 22.04 -1.55 -9.24
CA GLU A 76 22.45 -0.94 -10.52
C GLU A 76 21.39 0.03 -11.08
N ASN A 77 20.11 -0.15 -10.75
CA ASN A 77 19.00 0.69 -11.27
C ASN A 77 18.97 2.10 -10.66
N ILE A 78 19.46 2.28 -9.43
CA ILE A 78 19.42 3.58 -8.74
C ILE A 78 20.56 4.48 -9.22
N VAL A 79 21.76 3.92 -9.40
CA VAL A 79 22.92 4.65 -9.89
C VAL A 79 22.70 5.11 -11.34
N GLN A 80 22.06 4.29 -12.17
CA GLN A 80 21.75 4.63 -13.55
C GLN A 80 20.71 5.77 -13.65
N LEU A 81 19.66 5.75 -12.81
CA LEU A 81 18.64 6.81 -12.76
C LEU A 81 19.23 8.17 -12.37
N ILE A 82 20.22 8.18 -11.49
CA ILE A 82 20.90 9.41 -11.04
C ILE A 82 21.83 9.93 -12.14
N ALA A 83 22.54 9.06 -12.85
CA ALA A 83 23.45 9.45 -13.93
C ALA A 83 22.70 10.02 -15.15
N ASP A 84 21.56 9.42 -15.50
CA ASP A 84 20.74 9.88 -16.63
C ASP A 84 20.00 11.19 -16.31
N GLY A 85 19.58 11.41 -15.05
CA GLY A 85 18.93 12.65 -14.62
C GLY A 85 19.83 13.90 -14.58
N ILE A 86 21.15 13.75 -14.66
CA ILE A 86 22.11 14.87 -14.65
C ILE A 86 22.51 15.31 -16.06
N LYS A 87 22.31 14.47 -17.09
CA LYS A 87 22.85 14.73 -18.45
C LYS A 87 22.02 15.70 -19.31
N ASP A 88 20.77 15.99 -18.96
CA ASP A 88 19.87 16.73 -19.86
C ASP A 88 19.82 18.25 -19.63
N ASP A 89 20.51 18.80 -18.61
CA ASP A 89 20.49 20.25 -18.34
C ASP A 89 21.76 20.99 -18.81
N ALA A 90 22.71 20.30 -19.43
CA ALA A 90 23.95 20.91 -19.92
C ALA A 90 23.79 21.49 -21.34
N GLN A 91 22.78 22.34 -21.58
CA GLN A 91 22.77 23.34 -22.66
C GLN A 91 21.55 24.27 -22.56
N SER A 92 21.60 25.29 -21.69
CA SER A 92 20.73 26.47 -21.81
C SER A 92 21.52 27.70 -21.40
N SER A 93 21.57 28.66 -22.32
CA SER A 93 22.47 29.81 -22.34
C SER A 93 22.19 30.85 -21.26
N ASP A 94 23.26 31.57 -20.90
CA ASP A 94 23.35 32.69 -19.97
C ASP A 94 22.14 33.65 -20.03
N LYS A 95 21.31 33.61 -18.99
CA LYS A 95 20.62 34.76 -18.42
C LYS A 95 20.33 34.45 -16.95
N ALA A 96 21.17 34.99 -16.07
CA ALA A 96 21.03 34.86 -14.62
C ALA A 96 19.72 35.53 -14.16
N ILE A 97 18.67 34.73 -14.01
CA ILE A 97 17.55 35.01 -13.13
C ILE A 97 18.03 34.61 -11.73
N PRO A 98 17.93 35.46 -10.70
CA PRO A 98 18.25 35.06 -9.33
C PRO A 98 17.21 34.03 -8.91
N CYS A 99 17.55 32.76 -9.04
CA CYS A 99 16.84 31.71 -8.33
C CYS A 99 17.02 32.01 -6.84
N ASP A 100 15.92 31.95 -6.08
CA ASP A 100 15.92 31.94 -4.61
C ASP A 100 16.64 30.68 -4.13
N VAL A 101 17.96 30.71 -4.29
CA VAL A 101 18.92 29.92 -3.55
C VAL A 101 18.70 30.34 -2.12
N ILE A 102 18.11 29.44 -1.33
CA ILE A 102 18.13 29.52 0.12
C ILE A 102 19.56 29.86 0.49
N SER A 103 19.77 31.12 0.88
CA SER A 103 21.10 31.67 1.11
C SER A 103 21.68 30.97 2.33
N ILE A 104 22.51 29.96 2.09
CA ILE A 104 23.43 29.36 3.07
C ILE A 104 24.64 30.31 3.26
N GLU A 105 24.39 31.62 3.30
CA GLU A 105 25.46 32.66 3.33
C GLU A 105 25.25 33.69 4.45
N SER A 106 24.51 33.31 5.51
CA SER A 106 24.50 34.08 6.76
C SER A 106 24.93 33.29 8.00
N LEU A 107 25.56 32.11 7.83
CA LEU A 107 26.12 31.35 8.94
C LEU A 107 27.48 31.93 9.35
N ASN A 108 27.47 33.09 10.00
CA ASN A 108 28.69 33.70 10.53
C ASN A 108 28.67 33.69 12.07
N GLN A 109 29.40 32.70 12.63
CA GLN A 109 30.23 32.76 13.85
C GLN A 109 29.59 33.06 15.23
N ASN A 110 28.55 32.32 15.65
CA ASN A 110 28.12 32.28 17.06
C ASN A 110 27.86 30.83 17.57
N SER A 111 28.91 30.06 17.84
CA SER A 111 28.91 28.90 18.77
C SER A 111 28.13 27.63 18.37
N SER A 112 28.64 26.49 18.82
CA SER A 112 28.07 25.13 18.73
C SER A 112 26.56 25.00 18.99
N THR A 113 25.94 25.99 19.65
CA THR A 113 24.52 26.05 19.98
C THR A 113 23.62 26.10 18.75
N ASP A 114 24.03 26.78 17.68
CA ASP A 114 23.24 26.93 16.45
C ASP A 114 23.21 25.63 15.62
N SER A 115 24.31 24.87 15.66
CA SER A 115 24.40 23.54 15.03
C SER A 115 23.54 22.49 15.77
N LEU A 116 23.54 22.52 17.10
CA LEU A 116 22.71 21.64 17.92
C LEU A 116 21.22 21.97 17.79
N LEU A 117 20.86 23.25 17.68
CA LEU A 117 19.49 23.68 17.42
C LEU A 117 18.98 23.17 16.06
N SER A 118 19.80 23.31 15.01
CA SER A 118 19.49 22.77 13.68
C SER A 118 19.30 21.25 13.71
N LEU A 119 20.16 20.53 14.45
CA LEU A 119 20.02 19.08 14.63
C LEU A 119 18.73 18.70 15.37
N ALA A 120 18.37 19.43 16.43
CA ALA A 120 17.13 19.21 17.17
C ALA A 120 15.88 19.45 16.29
N GLN A 121 15.91 20.50 15.45
CA GLN A 121 14.83 20.78 14.51
C GLN A 121 14.68 19.68 13.44
N LEU A 122 15.79 19.10 12.99
CA LEU A 122 15.74 17.98 12.05
C LEU A 122 15.18 16.72 12.71
N PHE A 123 15.56 16.43 13.96
CA PHE A 123 15.01 15.32 14.72
C PHE A 123 13.49 15.46 14.93
N ASP A 124 13.04 16.63 15.39
CA ASP A 124 11.62 16.93 15.60
C ASP A 124 10.79 16.73 14.32
N LYS A 125 11.27 17.26 13.19
CA LYS A 125 10.61 17.04 11.88
C LYS A 125 10.60 15.58 11.44
N ALA A 126 11.64 14.81 11.77
CA ALA A 126 11.70 13.40 11.44
C ALA A 126 10.72 12.57 12.29
N ASP A 127 10.63 12.85 13.59
CA ASP A 127 9.67 12.23 14.51
C ASP A 127 8.22 12.57 14.11
N ASP A 128 7.94 13.84 13.78
CA ASP A 128 6.64 14.26 13.26
C ASP A 128 6.26 13.56 11.96
N ALA A 129 7.23 13.37 11.06
CA ALA A 129 7.02 12.63 9.81
C ALA A 129 6.76 11.14 10.07
N GLU A 130 7.48 10.52 11.01
CA GLU A 130 7.24 9.14 11.44
C GLU A 130 5.82 8.98 12.01
N TYR A 131 5.42 9.86 12.93
CA TYR A 131 4.08 9.87 13.51
C TYR A 131 3.00 10.07 12.44
N GLY A 132 3.23 11.00 11.50
CA GLY A 132 2.37 11.24 10.34
C GLY A 132 2.18 9.97 9.50
N ALA A 133 3.27 9.25 9.22
CA ALA A 133 3.23 8.00 8.46
C ALA A 133 2.49 6.88 9.21
N ILE A 134 2.73 6.71 10.51
CA ILE A 134 2.01 5.75 11.36
C ILE A 134 0.51 6.03 11.32
N ARG A 135 0.11 7.29 11.53
CA ARG A 135 -1.29 7.70 11.52
C ARG A 135 -1.94 7.48 10.16
N ALA A 136 -1.26 7.82 9.07
CA ALA A 136 -1.77 7.58 7.72
C ALA A 136 -1.98 6.08 7.45
N ASN A 137 -1.06 5.23 7.90
CA ASN A 137 -1.18 3.78 7.77
C ASN A 137 -2.36 3.22 8.60
N GLN A 138 -2.53 3.69 9.83
CA GLN A 138 -3.66 3.31 10.68
C GLN A 138 -5.00 3.70 10.04
N GLU A 139 -5.08 4.94 9.55
CA GLU A 139 -6.27 5.45 8.86
C GLU A 139 -6.56 4.64 7.59
N GLU A 140 -5.54 4.32 6.79
CA GLU A 140 -5.71 3.46 5.61
C GLU A 140 -6.32 2.10 5.99
N ILE A 141 -5.77 1.42 7.01
CA ILE A 141 -6.28 0.13 7.48
C ILE A 141 -7.74 0.25 7.94
N LEU A 142 -8.06 1.30 8.71
CA LEU A 142 -9.41 1.53 9.21
C LEU A 142 -10.42 1.76 8.07
N ARG A 143 -10.03 2.54 7.05
CA ARG A 143 -10.86 2.76 5.86
C ARG A 143 -11.10 1.47 5.09
N TRP A 144 -10.08 0.62 4.93
CA TRP A 144 -10.25 -0.70 4.31
C TRP A 144 -11.12 -1.64 5.12
N TYR A 145 -11.03 -1.63 6.46
CA TYR A 145 -11.89 -2.41 7.35
C TYR A 145 -13.37 -2.06 7.13
N TYR A 146 -13.73 -0.78 7.27
CA TYR A 146 -15.12 -0.36 7.11
C TYR A 146 -15.65 -0.55 5.70
N TYR A 147 -14.81 -0.32 4.69
CA TYR A 147 -15.16 -0.61 3.30
C TYR A 147 -15.47 -2.11 3.10
N GLY A 148 -14.64 -3.01 3.65
CA GLY A 148 -14.86 -4.45 3.58
C GLY A 148 -16.15 -4.89 4.27
N LYS A 149 -16.45 -4.32 5.45
CA LYS A 149 -17.70 -4.54 6.19
C LYS A 149 -18.91 -4.13 5.35
N GLU A 150 -18.92 -2.89 4.88
CA GLU A 150 -20.05 -2.32 4.15
C GLU A 150 -20.28 -3.02 2.81
N PHE A 151 -19.22 -3.41 2.12
CA PHE A 151 -19.32 -4.20 0.90
C PHE A 151 -20.08 -5.51 1.13
N LEU A 152 -19.76 -6.26 2.20
CA LEU A 152 -20.47 -7.49 2.53
C LEU A 152 -21.93 -7.24 2.94
N THR A 153 -22.19 -6.18 3.70
CA THR A 153 -23.55 -5.75 4.05
C THR A 153 -24.38 -5.52 2.79
N GLN A 154 -23.86 -4.76 1.82
CA GLN A 154 -24.57 -4.49 0.57
C GLN A 154 -24.76 -5.74 -0.29
N VAL A 155 -23.80 -6.67 -0.30
CA VAL A 155 -24.00 -7.97 -0.96
C VAL A 155 -25.17 -8.71 -0.33
N SER A 156 -25.24 -8.74 1.00
CA SER A 156 -26.33 -9.40 1.73
C SER A 156 -27.69 -8.79 1.42
N VAL A 157 -27.80 -7.45 1.46
CA VAL A 157 -29.01 -6.70 1.11
C VAL A 157 -29.51 -7.07 -0.30
N ILE A 158 -28.63 -7.01 -1.31
CA ILE A 158 -29.02 -7.32 -2.70
C ILE A 158 -29.45 -8.78 -2.87
N VAL A 159 -28.78 -9.72 -2.20
CA VAL A 159 -29.14 -11.15 -2.26
C VAL A 159 -30.52 -11.40 -1.62
N GLN A 160 -30.80 -10.75 -0.48
CA GLN A 160 -32.09 -10.84 0.21
C GLN A 160 -33.22 -10.23 -0.63
N ASP A 161 -33.01 -9.03 -1.17
CA ASP A 161 -33.98 -8.34 -2.04
C ASP A 161 -34.24 -9.10 -3.34
N GLY A 162 -33.26 -9.88 -3.81
CA GLY A 162 -33.35 -10.70 -5.01
C GLY A 162 -34.32 -11.88 -4.91
N LYS A 163 -34.93 -12.17 -3.75
CA LYS A 163 -35.87 -13.29 -3.53
C LYS A 163 -35.39 -14.63 -4.12
N GLY A 164 -34.09 -14.93 -3.99
CA GLY A 164 -33.47 -16.14 -4.55
C GLY A 164 -33.11 -16.09 -6.04
N LYS A 165 -33.49 -15.04 -6.78
CA LYS A 165 -33.12 -14.85 -8.20
C LYS A 165 -31.72 -14.26 -8.39
N ILE A 166 -31.13 -13.71 -7.33
CA ILE A 166 -29.81 -13.07 -7.35
C ILE A 166 -28.88 -13.82 -6.41
N GLY A 167 -27.93 -14.57 -6.98
CA GLY A 167 -26.83 -15.15 -6.21
C GLY A 167 -25.73 -14.13 -5.89
N GLU A 168 -24.88 -14.43 -4.91
CA GLU A 168 -23.82 -13.53 -4.46
C GLU A 168 -22.92 -13.00 -5.58
N LYS A 169 -22.57 -13.86 -6.55
CA LYS A 169 -21.72 -13.48 -7.68
C LYS A 169 -22.34 -12.33 -8.47
N LYS A 170 -23.66 -12.39 -8.68
CA LYS A 170 -24.42 -11.36 -9.40
C LYS A 170 -24.57 -10.10 -8.54
N ALA A 171 -24.84 -10.25 -7.24
CA ALA A 171 -24.91 -9.14 -6.30
C ALA A 171 -23.58 -8.35 -6.24
N LYS A 172 -22.45 -9.04 -6.08
CA LYS A 172 -21.10 -8.44 -6.15
C LYS A 172 -20.87 -7.71 -7.47
N GLY A 173 -21.31 -8.30 -8.59
CA GLY A 173 -21.28 -7.67 -9.91
C GLY A 173 -21.96 -6.30 -9.92
N ILE A 174 -23.22 -6.24 -9.47
CA ILE A 174 -24.03 -5.02 -9.39
C ILE A 174 -23.35 -3.95 -8.53
N ILE A 175 -22.80 -4.33 -7.38
CA ILE A 175 -22.09 -3.39 -6.50
C ILE A 175 -20.86 -2.81 -7.21
N TYR A 176 -20.08 -3.65 -7.90
CA TYR A 176 -18.92 -3.18 -8.63
C TYR A 176 -19.28 -2.20 -9.76
N ASP A 177 -20.39 -2.41 -10.46
CA ASP A 177 -20.85 -1.48 -11.50
C ASP A 177 -21.19 -0.11 -10.91
N LYS A 178 -22.02 -0.08 -9.85
CA LYS A 178 -22.40 1.17 -9.16
C LYS A 178 -21.20 1.88 -8.55
N MET A 179 -20.31 1.13 -7.91
CA MET A 179 -19.10 1.68 -7.33
C MET A 179 -18.20 2.34 -8.37
N LEU A 180 -18.05 1.72 -9.55
CA LEU A 180 -17.21 2.25 -10.61
C LEU A 180 -17.71 3.62 -11.08
N GLU A 181 -19.03 3.76 -11.22
CA GLU A 181 -19.70 5.01 -11.54
C GLU A 181 -19.45 6.09 -10.47
N HIS A 182 -19.71 5.76 -9.19
CA HIS A 182 -19.45 6.69 -8.08
C HIS A 182 -17.98 7.10 -7.95
N LEU A 183 -17.06 6.15 -8.14
CA LEU A 183 -15.61 6.41 -8.09
C LEU A 183 -15.15 7.32 -9.23
N SER A 184 -15.75 7.20 -10.41
CA SER A 184 -15.49 8.10 -11.54
C SER A 184 -15.87 9.54 -11.18
N MET A 185 -17.08 9.74 -10.65
CA MET A 185 -17.55 11.06 -10.21
C MET A 185 -16.65 11.67 -9.13
N LEU A 186 -16.31 10.91 -8.09
CA LEU A 186 -15.45 11.38 -6.99
C LEU A 186 -14.03 11.72 -7.46
N ARG A 187 -13.47 10.98 -8.42
CA ARG A 187 -12.14 11.29 -8.99
C ARG A 187 -12.16 12.51 -9.87
N LYS A 188 -13.23 12.69 -10.65
CA LYS A 188 -13.42 13.89 -11.47
C LYS A 188 -13.47 15.15 -10.59
N GLN A 189 -14.31 15.11 -9.55
CA GLN A 189 -14.41 16.21 -8.58
C GLN A 189 -13.05 16.55 -7.93
N ARG A 190 -12.32 15.53 -7.44
CA ARG A 190 -11.00 15.76 -6.84
C ARG A 190 -9.99 16.34 -7.85
N SER A 191 -10.07 15.92 -9.11
CA SER A 191 -9.19 16.43 -10.16
C SER A 191 -9.46 17.90 -10.48
N GLU A 192 -10.73 18.32 -10.43
CA GLU A 192 -11.14 19.71 -10.61
C GLU A 192 -10.68 20.58 -9.42
N GLU A 193 -10.79 20.07 -8.19
CA GLU A 193 -10.37 20.78 -6.97
C GLU A 193 -8.85 20.91 -6.85
N THR A 194 -8.09 19.87 -7.23
CA THR A 194 -6.62 19.82 -7.01
C THR A 194 -5.82 20.18 -8.27
N GLY A 195 -6.46 20.26 -9.44
CA GLY A 195 -5.80 20.39 -10.74
C GLY A 195 -5.00 19.14 -11.17
N LEU A 196 -5.05 18.06 -10.38
CA LEU A 196 -4.30 16.83 -10.64
C LEU A 196 -5.17 15.80 -11.38
N ARG A 197 -4.71 15.37 -12.56
CA ARG A 197 -5.36 14.27 -13.29
C ARG A 197 -5.12 12.94 -12.57
N LEU A 198 -6.19 12.36 -12.02
CA LEU A 198 -6.14 11.05 -11.39
C LEU A 198 -6.39 9.94 -12.43
N PRO A 199 -5.65 8.82 -12.38
CA PRO A 199 -5.93 7.66 -13.23
C PRO A 199 -7.36 7.15 -13.05
N GLU A 200 -7.91 6.42 -14.01
CA GLU A 200 -9.18 5.71 -13.79
C GLU A 200 -8.97 4.43 -12.96
N ILE A 201 -9.97 4.05 -12.16
CA ILE A 201 -9.93 2.77 -11.45
C ILE A 201 -10.48 1.70 -12.39
N SER A 202 -9.68 0.69 -12.71
CA SER A 202 -10.22 -0.47 -13.45
C SER A 202 -11.02 -1.38 -12.53
N ARG A 203 -12.07 -2.03 -13.07
CA ARG A 203 -12.88 -3.01 -12.33
C ARG A 203 -12.03 -4.13 -11.70
N LYS A 204 -11.00 -4.60 -12.42
CA LYS A 204 -10.05 -5.61 -11.93
C LYS A 204 -9.26 -5.12 -10.71
N ASN A 205 -8.86 -3.85 -10.68
CA ASN A 205 -8.20 -3.26 -9.53
C ASN A 205 -9.14 -3.15 -8.33
N LEU A 206 -10.37 -2.66 -8.57
CA LEU A 206 -11.41 -2.55 -7.54
C LEU A 206 -11.71 -3.90 -6.90
N GLN A 207 -11.89 -4.95 -7.70
CA GLN A 207 -12.11 -6.31 -7.22
C GLN A 207 -10.96 -6.81 -6.34
N ARG A 208 -9.71 -6.61 -6.76
CA ARG A 208 -8.53 -7.00 -5.98
C ARG A 208 -8.45 -6.26 -4.64
N LYS A 209 -8.69 -4.94 -4.63
CA LYS A 209 -8.73 -4.15 -3.39
C LYS A 209 -9.87 -4.58 -2.47
N THR A 210 -11.02 -4.89 -3.04
CA THR A 210 -12.18 -5.40 -2.29
C THR A 210 -11.91 -6.74 -1.65
N GLN A 211 -11.28 -7.67 -2.36
CA GLN A 211 -10.85 -8.95 -1.77
C GLN A 211 -9.89 -8.74 -0.59
N LYS A 212 -8.95 -7.80 -0.70
CA LYS A 212 -8.05 -7.45 0.41
C LYS A 212 -8.81 -6.85 1.59
N ALA A 213 -9.69 -5.88 1.34
CA ALA A 213 -10.50 -5.22 2.36
C ALA A 213 -11.44 -6.19 3.10
N VAL A 214 -12.10 -7.08 2.37
CA VAL A 214 -12.95 -8.13 2.95
C VAL A 214 -12.13 -9.07 3.83
N LYS A 215 -10.91 -9.45 3.41
CA LYS A 215 -10.00 -10.24 4.25
C LYS A 215 -9.61 -9.51 5.52
N ILE A 216 -9.28 -8.20 5.44
CA ILE A 216 -9.00 -7.36 6.62
C ILE A 216 -10.21 -7.41 7.57
N TYR A 217 -11.40 -7.11 7.08
CA TYR A 217 -12.63 -7.16 7.88
C TYR A 217 -12.81 -8.52 8.59
N ILE A 218 -12.73 -9.62 7.85
CA ILE A 218 -12.92 -10.98 8.40
C ILE A 218 -11.88 -11.30 9.48
N ILE A 219 -10.61 -10.90 9.29
CA ILE A 219 -9.55 -11.14 10.26
C ILE A 219 -9.84 -10.34 11.54
N PHE A 220 -10.22 -9.07 11.41
CA PHE A 220 -10.50 -8.20 12.55
C PHE A 220 -11.74 -8.66 13.33
N GLU A 221 -12.81 -9.08 12.66
CA GLU A 221 -14.00 -9.68 13.31
C GLU A 221 -13.66 -10.94 14.13
N LYS A 222 -12.69 -11.74 13.68
CA LYS A 222 -12.29 -12.98 14.35
C LYS A 222 -11.34 -12.75 15.53
N ILE A 223 -10.48 -11.74 15.44
CA ILE A 223 -9.39 -11.52 16.40
C ILE A 223 -9.78 -10.48 17.46
N ILE A 224 -10.56 -9.47 17.08
CA ILE A 224 -10.78 -8.28 17.91
C ILE A 224 -12.18 -8.36 18.52
N SER A 225 -12.24 -8.54 19.84
CA SER A 225 -13.48 -8.39 20.60
C SER A 225 -14.09 -7.00 20.32
N PRO A 226 -15.42 -6.86 20.15
CA PRO A 226 -16.08 -5.59 19.85
C PRO A 226 -15.64 -4.42 20.75
N SER A 227 -15.26 -4.71 21.99
CA SER A 227 -14.78 -3.74 22.98
C SER A 227 -13.45 -3.07 22.62
N ILE A 228 -12.54 -3.75 21.90
CA ILE A 228 -11.22 -3.20 21.52
C ILE A 228 -11.33 -2.31 20.28
N MET A 229 -12.25 -2.64 19.35
CA MET A 229 -12.57 -1.79 18.20
C MET A 229 -13.05 -0.40 18.64
N ILE A 230 -13.89 -0.33 19.68
CA ILE A 230 -14.39 0.95 20.24
C ILE A 230 -13.24 1.83 20.72
N THR A 231 -12.23 1.27 21.38
CA THR A 231 -11.06 2.03 21.86
C THR A 231 -10.26 2.65 20.72
N ILE A 232 -10.09 1.93 19.61
CA ILE A 232 -9.42 2.41 18.38
C ILE A 232 -10.27 3.50 17.68
N THR A 233 -11.61 3.38 17.74
CA THR A 233 -12.53 4.24 17.00
C THR A 233 -12.89 5.53 17.74
N ILE A 234 -12.99 5.50 19.08
CA ILE A 234 -13.55 6.60 19.90
C ILE A 234 -12.47 7.41 20.62
N THR A 235 -11.24 6.91 20.72
CA THR A 235 -10.15 7.68 21.36
C THR A 235 -9.25 8.28 20.28
N PRO A 236 -9.52 9.51 19.82
CA PRO A 236 -8.50 10.15 19.02
C PRO A 236 -7.32 10.44 19.98
N MET A 237 -6.16 9.88 19.66
CA MET A 237 -4.97 9.82 20.54
C MET A 237 -4.43 11.19 21.01
N TRP A 238 -5.02 12.31 20.57
CA TRP A 238 -4.69 13.65 21.07
C TRP A 238 -5.16 13.91 22.51
N LYS A 239 -6.03 13.07 23.09
CA LYS A 239 -6.40 13.19 24.51
C LYS A 239 -5.45 12.48 25.48
N LYS A 240 -4.43 11.76 25.01
CA LYS A 240 -3.53 10.98 25.89
C LYS A 240 -2.21 11.68 26.25
N TYR A 241 -1.95 12.88 25.71
CA TYR A 241 -0.75 13.66 26.04
C TYR A 241 -1.13 15.15 26.23
N PRO A 242 -1.00 15.72 27.43
CA PRO A 242 -1.38 17.10 27.75
C PRO A 242 -0.31 18.14 27.38
N TRP A 243 0.49 17.89 26.33
CA TRP A 243 1.44 18.89 25.84
C TRP A 243 0.82 19.61 24.65
N GLY A 244 0.20 20.75 24.96
CA GLY A 244 -0.54 21.58 24.02
C GLY A 244 0.34 22.09 22.88
N PHE A 245 -0.11 21.82 21.66
CA PHE A 245 0.31 22.56 20.48
C PHE A 245 -0.93 22.83 19.63
N GLN A 246 -1.38 24.09 19.61
CA GLN A 246 -2.41 24.57 18.70
C GLN A 246 -1.71 25.19 17.47
N PRO A 247 -1.93 24.66 16.25
CA PRO A 247 -1.49 25.34 15.03
C PRO A 247 -2.28 26.63 14.86
N GLY A 248 -1.56 27.74 14.67
CA GLY A 248 -2.09 29.10 14.61
C GLY A 248 -3.21 29.28 13.60
N ALA A 249 -4.32 29.84 14.07
CA ALA A 249 -5.36 30.41 13.23
C ALA A 249 -4.89 31.78 12.68
N PRO A 250 -5.09 32.09 11.39
CA PRO A 250 -4.81 33.42 10.87
C PRO A 250 -5.81 34.44 11.42
N ALA A 251 -5.28 35.54 11.93
CA ALA A 251 -6.04 36.68 12.43
C ALA A 251 -6.96 37.26 11.33
N LYS A 252 -8.28 37.18 11.53
CA LYS A 252 -9.23 38.00 10.78
C LYS A 252 -9.26 39.39 11.41
N ILE A 253 -8.67 40.36 10.72
CA ILE A 253 -8.85 41.78 10.96
C ILE A 253 -10.35 42.10 10.84
N GLN A 254 -11.00 42.42 11.97
CA GLN A 254 -12.33 43.03 11.96
C GLN A 254 -12.19 44.50 11.59
N LEU A 255 -12.67 44.88 10.41
CA LEU A 255 -12.94 46.27 10.09
C LEU A 255 -14.27 46.67 10.75
N SER A 256 -14.17 47.48 11.79
CA SER A 256 -15.27 48.12 12.51
C SER A 256 -16.11 49.02 11.58
N ARG A 257 -17.38 48.68 11.39
CA ARG A 257 -18.43 49.62 10.96
C ARG A 257 -19.28 49.98 12.18
N GLY A 258 -18.87 51.04 12.86
CA GLY A 258 -19.76 51.83 13.72
C GLY A 258 -20.24 53.04 12.92
N ARG A 259 -21.55 53.17 12.75
CA ARG A 259 -22.21 54.48 12.78
C ARG A 259 -23.65 54.34 13.25
N GLU A 260 -23.96 55.24 14.16
CA GLU A 260 -25.13 55.30 15.03
C GLU A 260 -26.41 55.76 14.33
N SER A 261 -27.52 55.43 15.01
CA SER A 261 -28.73 56.23 15.22
C SER A 261 -29.58 56.68 14.02
N CYS A 262 -30.84 56.22 14.00
CA CYS A 262 -31.98 57.05 14.41
C CYS A 262 -33.18 56.15 14.77
N ARG A 263 -33.74 56.35 15.97
CA ARG A 263 -35.09 55.92 16.37
C ARG A 263 -36.05 57.09 16.16
N LEU A 264 -37.25 56.73 15.69
CA LEU A 264 -38.52 57.48 15.61
C LEU A 264 -38.57 58.65 14.63
#